data_AF-A0A2G6QN69-F1
#
_entry.id   AF-A0A2G6QN69-F1
#
_cell.length_a   1.000
_cell.length_b   1.000
_cell.length_c   1.000
_cell.angle_alpha   90.00
_cell.angle_beta   90.00
_cell.angle_gamma   90.00
#
_symmetry.space_group_name_H-M   'P 1'
#
loop_
_entity.id
_entity.type
_entity.pdbx_description
1 polymer ?
#
loop_
_entity_poly.entity_id
_entity_poly.type
_entity_poly.pdbx_seq_one_letter_code
_entity_poly.pdbx_strand_id
1 'polypeptide(L)'
;MKSIFDKNISTILKKNPELARILLNTVGSGDYANTSTTKTGMICPQLKNGHLLHSKYAPEREAVNMFSGNEEFVLFSGIGSGIHIRYFLDKFKDKHCAITESNFEAFRSLLELIDISDILSNKRVHIFSPITAESFEKDIIKNYLPAVHGNFTVKTLRPWSQYFPQEFNLLTEKIKTGMETIKSDFSVQANFGKLWVRNIFLNLQLADKINPAMPETDNSKTALILGAGPSLEYGIKKIKNKRKEYVLFSTDTAYSVLLNHHIVPEFYVSIDPQNISYLHIKNMQQRNVIGVFDLCSNSTVPELFYKHGNTVIFTSGKHPLTANLPEFPFMNTDSGTVAIAALDLAKRLGFSKTEFTGLDFAYSEGKAYANGTYLSKIYHSCSNRISPTENYFTKLMFRAPVSANKKNGKITYRSSVLDFYAKNFTNYKFDNSIWKKSDFAKFDYKKFFENLLHDLKTKNTESLTGFFPLLAYYKTKNTKILQNFSAFDLVINEILQYNEL
;
A
#
# COMPACT_ATOMS: atom_id res chain seq x y z
N MET A 1 -29.39 -28.42 20.60
CA MET A 1 -29.24 -28.22 19.13
C MET A 1 -28.80 -26.78 18.95
N LYS A 2 -27.69 -26.49 18.24
CA LYS A 2 -27.27 -25.09 18.00
C LYS A 2 -28.32 -24.42 17.10
N SER A 3 -28.69 -23.17 17.37
CA SER A 3 -29.59 -22.43 16.47
C SER A 3 -28.93 -22.21 15.10
N ILE A 4 -29.73 -21.92 14.06
CA ILE A 4 -29.22 -21.56 12.73
C ILE A 4 -28.23 -20.39 12.86
N PHE A 5 -28.62 -19.39 13.65
CA PHE A 5 -27.79 -18.25 13.95
C PHE A 5 -26.45 -18.66 14.58
N ASP A 6 -26.44 -19.49 15.64
CA ASP A 6 -25.21 -19.93 16.31
C ASP A 6 -24.22 -20.61 15.35
N LYS A 7 -24.75 -21.39 14.39
CA LYS A 7 -23.93 -22.07 13.38
C LYS A 7 -23.28 -21.04 12.43
N ASN A 8 -24.05 -20.06 11.98
CA ASN A 8 -23.55 -18.98 11.14
C ASN A 8 -22.52 -18.09 11.86
N ILE A 9 -22.83 -17.51 13.05
CA ILE A 9 -21.87 -16.66 13.78
C ILE A 9 -20.60 -17.41 14.11
N SER A 10 -20.69 -18.67 14.56
CA SER A 10 -19.48 -19.42 14.93
C SER A 10 -18.53 -19.61 13.75
N THR A 11 -19.05 -19.56 12.52
CA THR A 11 -18.26 -19.60 11.29
C THR A 11 -17.68 -18.22 10.96
N ILE A 12 -18.48 -17.15 11.09
CA ILE A 12 -18.01 -15.77 10.90
C ILE A 12 -16.91 -15.44 11.91
N LEU A 13 -17.08 -15.80 13.17
CA LEU A 13 -16.13 -15.54 14.26
C LEU A 13 -14.72 -16.09 13.96
N LYS A 14 -14.62 -17.21 13.24
CA LYS A 14 -13.31 -17.78 12.84
C LYS A 14 -12.61 -16.98 11.74
N LYS A 15 -13.36 -16.26 10.91
CA LYS A 15 -12.83 -15.52 9.75
C LYS A 15 -12.74 -14.01 9.98
N ASN A 16 -13.74 -13.44 10.62
CA ASN A 16 -13.89 -12.01 10.89
C ASN A 16 -14.46 -11.82 12.30
N PRO A 17 -13.60 -11.86 13.35
CA PRO A 17 -14.04 -11.75 14.73
C PRO A 17 -14.72 -10.42 15.05
N GLU A 18 -14.27 -9.33 14.43
CA GLU A 18 -14.84 -7.99 14.62
C GLU A 18 -16.28 -7.93 14.12
N LEU A 19 -16.52 -8.36 12.87
CA LEU A 19 -17.86 -8.43 12.29
C LEU A 19 -18.78 -9.34 13.10
N ALA A 20 -18.28 -10.51 13.54
CA ALA A 20 -19.05 -11.42 14.38
C ALA A 20 -19.48 -10.76 15.69
N ARG A 21 -18.58 -9.99 16.34
CA ARG A 21 -18.89 -9.27 17.58
C ARG A 21 -19.95 -8.19 17.35
N ILE A 22 -19.89 -7.47 16.23
CA ILE A 22 -20.93 -6.48 15.89
C ILE A 22 -22.27 -7.19 15.72
N LEU A 23 -22.34 -8.22 14.86
CA LEU A 23 -23.57 -8.96 14.58
C LEU A 23 -24.17 -9.66 15.81
N LEU A 24 -23.35 -10.09 16.77
CA LEU A 24 -23.82 -10.64 18.05
C LEU A 24 -24.58 -9.60 18.89
N ASN A 25 -24.17 -8.33 18.81
CA ASN A 25 -24.77 -7.21 19.54
C ASN A 25 -25.83 -6.45 18.71
N THR A 26 -25.97 -6.76 17.42
CA THR A 26 -26.99 -6.19 16.56
C THR A 26 -28.32 -6.91 16.75
N VAL A 27 -29.41 -6.14 16.84
CA VAL A 27 -30.77 -6.65 16.77
C VAL A 27 -31.18 -6.72 15.30
N GLY A 28 -31.70 -7.87 14.86
CA GLY A 28 -32.16 -8.05 13.49
C GLY A 28 -33.27 -7.07 13.10
N SER A 29 -33.27 -6.62 11.85
CA SER A 29 -34.39 -5.84 11.31
C SER A 29 -35.57 -6.73 10.95
N GLY A 30 -36.75 -6.13 10.80
CA GLY A 30 -37.91 -6.80 10.22
C GLY A 30 -37.88 -6.88 8.68
N ASP A 31 -36.75 -6.61 8.03
CA ASP A 31 -36.67 -6.56 6.56
C ASP A 31 -36.81 -7.94 5.91
N TYR A 32 -36.36 -8.98 6.61
CA TYR A 32 -36.60 -10.37 6.24
C TYR A 32 -37.68 -10.93 7.16
N ALA A 33 -38.88 -11.16 6.61
CA ALA A 33 -40.07 -11.46 7.40
C ALA A 33 -40.22 -12.95 7.73
N ASN A 34 -39.89 -13.83 6.78
CA ASN A 34 -39.98 -15.29 6.96
C ASN A 34 -39.15 -16.02 5.90
N THR A 35 -39.23 -17.35 5.90
CA THR A 35 -38.80 -18.20 4.80
C THR A 35 -40.00 -18.82 4.08
N SER A 36 -39.84 -19.17 2.81
CA SER A 36 -40.80 -19.96 2.06
C SER A 36 -40.09 -21.04 1.25
N THR A 37 -40.80 -22.14 0.97
CA THR A 37 -40.24 -23.22 0.14
C THR A 37 -40.57 -22.94 -1.32
N THR A 38 -39.54 -22.92 -2.16
CA THR A 38 -39.66 -22.84 -3.62
C THR A 38 -40.28 -24.12 -4.20
N LYS A 39 -40.76 -24.09 -5.45
CA LYS A 39 -41.32 -25.30 -6.09
C LYS A 39 -40.32 -26.44 -6.26
N THR A 40 -39.02 -26.15 -6.18
CA THR A 40 -37.94 -27.14 -6.21
C THR A 40 -37.53 -27.62 -4.81
N GLY A 41 -38.23 -27.23 -3.75
CA GLY A 41 -37.99 -27.70 -2.38
C GLY A 41 -36.94 -26.90 -1.60
N MET A 42 -36.37 -25.83 -2.18
CA MET A 42 -35.36 -25.00 -1.50
C MET A 42 -36.02 -23.94 -0.61
N ILE A 43 -35.48 -23.75 0.59
CA ILE A 43 -35.89 -22.70 1.53
C ILE A 43 -35.33 -21.34 1.06
N CYS A 44 -36.21 -20.34 0.92
CA CYS A 44 -35.88 -18.99 0.46
C CYS A 44 -36.36 -17.91 1.43
N PRO A 45 -35.50 -16.96 1.86
CA PRO A 45 -35.95 -15.78 2.57
C PRO A 45 -36.96 -14.98 1.76
N GLN A 46 -37.91 -14.42 2.49
CA GLN A 46 -38.90 -13.50 2.00
C GLN A 46 -38.67 -12.13 2.65
N LEU A 47 -38.61 -11.10 1.80
CA LEU A 47 -38.56 -9.71 2.23
C LEU A 47 -39.91 -9.30 2.86
N LYS A 48 -39.90 -8.24 3.67
CA LYS A 48 -41.10 -7.71 4.34
C LYS A 48 -42.23 -7.32 3.38
N ASN A 49 -41.89 -6.95 2.15
CA ASN A 49 -42.84 -6.64 1.09
C ASN A 49 -43.42 -7.90 0.39
N GLY A 50 -43.12 -9.10 0.90
CA GLY A 50 -43.64 -10.38 0.41
C GLY A 50 -42.87 -10.99 -0.76
N HIS A 51 -41.86 -10.30 -1.30
CA HIS A 51 -41.06 -10.84 -2.41
C HIS A 51 -39.98 -11.82 -1.91
N LEU A 52 -39.82 -12.93 -2.63
CA LEU A 52 -38.72 -13.88 -2.39
C LEU A 52 -37.42 -13.35 -2.98
N LEU A 53 -36.30 -13.62 -2.31
CA LEU A 53 -34.97 -13.24 -2.81
C LEU A 53 -34.52 -14.06 -4.02
N HIS A 54 -35.09 -15.26 -4.20
CA HIS A 54 -34.85 -16.13 -5.35
C HIS A 54 -36.18 -16.45 -6.05
N SER A 55 -36.10 -16.87 -7.30
CA SER A 55 -37.22 -17.35 -8.09
C SER A 55 -37.98 -18.46 -7.38
N LYS A 56 -39.29 -18.28 -7.21
CA LYS A 56 -40.20 -19.30 -6.65
C LYS A 56 -40.23 -20.59 -7.47
N TYR A 57 -40.02 -20.48 -8.79
CA TYR A 57 -40.24 -21.55 -9.75
C TYR A 57 -38.98 -22.30 -10.12
N ALA A 58 -37.87 -21.58 -10.36
CA ALA A 58 -36.63 -22.17 -10.87
C ALA A 58 -35.40 -21.37 -10.38
N PRO A 59 -35.08 -21.41 -9.08
CA PRO A 59 -33.99 -20.64 -8.50
C PRO A 59 -32.60 -21.08 -9.01
N GLU A 60 -32.43 -22.35 -9.39
CA GLU A 60 -31.19 -22.85 -10.01
C GLU A 60 -30.98 -22.26 -11.40
N ARG A 61 -32.05 -22.15 -12.20
CA ARG A 61 -31.98 -21.53 -13.53
C ARG A 61 -31.70 -20.03 -13.44
N GLU A 62 -32.28 -19.35 -12.44
CA GLU A 62 -31.93 -17.96 -12.13
C GLU A 62 -30.43 -17.83 -11.84
N ALA A 63 -29.88 -18.69 -10.98
CA ALA A 63 -28.45 -18.72 -10.69
C ALA A 63 -27.59 -18.91 -11.94
N VAL A 64 -27.91 -19.89 -12.82
CA VAL A 64 -27.18 -20.11 -14.07
C VAL A 64 -27.18 -18.85 -14.95
N ASN A 65 -28.34 -18.21 -15.10
CA ASN A 65 -28.51 -17.03 -15.95
C ASN A 65 -27.76 -15.79 -15.43
N MET A 66 -27.29 -15.79 -14.18
CA MET A 66 -26.51 -14.68 -13.63
C MET A 66 -25.08 -14.63 -14.19
N PHE A 67 -24.56 -15.72 -14.77
CA PHE A 67 -23.15 -15.82 -15.15
C PHE A 67 -22.97 -15.95 -16.66
N SER A 68 -21.95 -15.26 -17.16
CA SER A 68 -21.55 -15.24 -18.57
C SER A 68 -20.41 -16.22 -18.89
N GLY A 69 -19.70 -16.70 -17.86
CA GLY A 69 -18.52 -17.56 -17.98
C GLY A 69 -17.20 -16.80 -17.87
N ASN A 70 -17.24 -15.47 -17.86
CA ASN A 70 -16.05 -14.61 -17.79
C ASN A 70 -15.76 -14.09 -16.37
N GLU A 71 -16.51 -14.52 -15.38
CA GLU A 71 -16.38 -14.05 -14.00
C GLU A 71 -15.12 -14.61 -13.31
N GLU A 72 -14.30 -13.73 -12.71
CA GLU A 72 -13.11 -14.12 -11.97
C GLU A 72 -13.18 -13.80 -10.47
N PHE A 73 -13.47 -12.54 -10.11
CA PHE A 73 -13.85 -12.16 -8.75
C PHE A 73 -15.27 -11.63 -8.74
N VAL A 74 -16.14 -12.21 -7.92
CA VAL A 74 -17.55 -11.80 -7.84
C VAL A 74 -17.87 -11.24 -6.46
N LEU A 75 -18.40 -10.02 -6.39
CA LEU A 75 -19.10 -9.52 -5.21
C LEU A 75 -20.60 -9.81 -5.33
N PHE A 76 -21.12 -10.63 -4.42
CA PHE A 76 -22.54 -10.90 -4.29
C PHE A 76 -23.20 -9.91 -3.33
N SER A 77 -24.17 -9.16 -3.84
CA SER A 77 -25.00 -8.26 -3.05
C SER A 77 -26.43 -8.80 -2.95
N GLY A 78 -26.85 -9.14 -1.74
CA GLY A 78 -28.03 -9.94 -1.49
C GLY A 78 -27.69 -11.43 -1.50
N ILE A 79 -27.44 -11.96 -0.31
CA ILE A 79 -27.00 -13.36 -0.14
C ILE A 79 -28.18 -14.33 -0.36
N GLY A 80 -29.34 -14.00 0.21
CA GLY A 80 -30.52 -14.85 0.27
C GLY A 80 -30.19 -16.28 0.71
N SER A 81 -30.70 -17.28 0.00
CA SER A 81 -30.36 -18.69 0.28
C SER A 81 -28.96 -19.12 -0.16
N GLY A 82 -28.21 -18.26 -0.85
CA GLY A 82 -26.89 -18.57 -1.37
C GLY A 82 -26.86 -19.49 -2.60
N ILE A 83 -27.97 -19.72 -3.29
CA ILE A 83 -28.08 -20.64 -4.44
C ILE A 83 -27.11 -20.25 -5.56
N HIS A 84 -27.15 -18.99 -5.98
CA HIS A 84 -26.25 -18.41 -6.98
C HIS A 84 -24.77 -18.41 -6.54
N ILE A 85 -24.50 -18.31 -5.24
CA ILE A 85 -23.15 -18.36 -4.68
C ILE A 85 -22.61 -19.79 -4.75
N ARG A 86 -23.40 -20.79 -4.37
CA ARG A 86 -23.04 -22.21 -4.49
C ARG A 86 -22.79 -22.58 -5.95
N TYR A 87 -23.66 -22.15 -6.86
CA TYR A 87 -23.44 -22.34 -8.30
C TYR A 87 -22.10 -21.76 -8.77
N PHE A 88 -21.76 -20.54 -8.34
CA PHE A 88 -20.46 -19.94 -8.66
C PHE A 88 -19.29 -20.77 -8.12
N LEU A 89 -19.35 -21.17 -6.85
CA LEU A 89 -18.30 -21.96 -6.22
C LEU A 89 -18.13 -23.32 -6.90
N ASP A 90 -19.19 -23.91 -7.43
CA ASP A 90 -19.14 -25.18 -8.15
C ASP A 90 -18.64 -25.05 -9.58
N LYS A 91 -19.10 -24.03 -10.31
CA LYS A 91 -18.76 -23.83 -11.71
C LYS A 91 -17.35 -23.27 -11.91
N PHE A 92 -16.91 -22.38 -11.02
CA PHE A 92 -15.64 -21.66 -11.10
C PHE A 92 -14.71 -22.07 -9.96
N LYS A 93 -14.08 -23.25 -10.09
CA LYS A 93 -13.39 -23.95 -8.98
C LYS A 93 -12.24 -23.15 -8.35
N ASP A 94 -11.52 -22.36 -9.13
CA ASP A 94 -10.35 -21.58 -8.67
C ASP A 94 -10.64 -20.10 -8.47
N LYS A 95 -11.91 -19.69 -8.60
CA LYS A 95 -12.31 -18.28 -8.54
C LYS A 95 -12.81 -17.92 -7.14
N HIS A 96 -12.56 -16.67 -6.76
CA HIS A 96 -12.87 -16.13 -5.44
C HIS A 96 -14.11 -15.25 -5.51
N CYS A 97 -14.85 -15.15 -4.41
CA CYS A 97 -15.97 -14.21 -4.32
C CYS A 97 -16.04 -13.56 -2.94
N ALA A 98 -16.73 -12.43 -2.89
CA ALA A 98 -17.11 -11.76 -1.68
C ALA A 98 -18.63 -11.75 -1.54
N ILE A 99 -19.11 -11.73 -0.30
CA ILE A 99 -20.53 -11.57 0.02
C ILE A 99 -20.71 -10.34 0.89
N THR A 100 -21.79 -9.59 0.66
CA THR A 100 -22.19 -8.45 1.48
C THR A 100 -23.71 -8.39 1.58
N GLU A 101 -24.17 -7.63 2.57
CA GLU A 101 -25.59 -7.35 2.81
C GLU A 101 -25.80 -5.84 3.02
N SER A 102 -27.05 -5.36 3.06
CA SER A 102 -27.37 -3.91 3.08
C SER A 102 -26.82 -3.21 4.32
N ASN A 103 -27.25 -3.65 5.50
CA ASN A 103 -26.85 -3.13 6.81
C ASN A 103 -26.67 -4.29 7.82
N PHE A 104 -26.20 -4.00 9.04
CA PHE A 104 -25.92 -5.04 10.04
C PHE A 104 -27.19 -5.75 10.49
N GLU A 105 -28.31 -5.02 10.58
CA GLU A 105 -29.61 -5.51 11.05
C GLU A 105 -30.21 -6.50 10.05
N ALA A 106 -30.18 -6.17 8.76
CA ALA A 106 -30.60 -7.06 7.68
C ALA A 106 -29.71 -8.30 7.61
N PHE A 107 -28.38 -8.13 7.73
CA PHE A 107 -27.46 -9.26 7.75
C PHE A 107 -27.75 -10.18 8.92
N ARG A 108 -27.95 -9.62 10.12
CA ARG A 108 -28.33 -10.36 11.31
C ARG A 108 -29.59 -11.19 11.09
N SER A 109 -30.67 -10.58 10.60
CA SER A 109 -31.94 -11.27 10.34
C SER A 109 -31.79 -12.40 9.31
N LEU A 110 -31.00 -12.20 8.26
CA LEU A 110 -30.76 -13.27 7.29
C LEU A 110 -30.05 -14.48 7.92
N LEU A 111 -29.04 -14.24 8.78
CA LEU A 111 -28.28 -15.28 9.47
C LEU A 111 -29.12 -16.06 10.49
N GLU A 112 -30.24 -15.50 10.96
CA GLU A 112 -31.20 -16.20 11.82
C GLU A 112 -32.14 -17.11 11.02
N LEU A 113 -32.43 -16.75 9.77
CA LEU A 113 -33.42 -17.43 8.93
C LEU A 113 -32.84 -18.56 8.08
N ILE A 114 -31.60 -18.43 7.59
CA ILE A 114 -31.00 -19.41 6.68
C ILE A 114 -29.62 -19.84 7.14
N ASP A 115 -29.38 -21.15 7.13
CA ASP A 115 -28.04 -21.71 7.28
C ASP A 115 -27.22 -21.52 6.00
N ILE A 116 -26.20 -20.66 6.09
CA ILE A 116 -25.22 -20.42 5.02
C ILE A 116 -23.79 -20.72 5.51
N SER A 117 -23.66 -21.51 6.58
CA SER A 117 -22.37 -21.82 7.20
C SER A 117 -21.39 -22.54 6.26
N ASP A 118 -21.90 -23.28 5.28
CA ASP A 118 -21.11 -23.90 4.21
C ASP A 118 -20.45 -22.86 3.30
N ILE A 119 -21.17 -21.79 2.94
CA ILE A 119 -20.64 -20.66 2.18
C ILE A 119 -19.65 -19.88 3.05
N LEU A 120 -20.04 -19.57 4.29
CA LEU A 120 -19.21 -18.79 5.21
C LEU A 120 -17.89 -19.48 5.54
N SER A 121 -17.85 -20.81 5.61
CA SER A 121 -16.64 -21.59 5.91
C SER A 121 -15.71 -21.77 4.71
N ASN A 122 -16.21 -21.59 3.48
CA ASN A 122 -15.43 -21.81 2.26
C ASN A 122 -14.28 -20.79 2.13
N LYS A 123 -13.04 -21.25 1.99
CA LYS A 123 -11.84 -20.38 1.93
C LYS A 123 -11.84 -19.37 0.77
N ARG A 124 -12.60 -19.63 -0.30
CA ARG A 124 -12.74 -18.73 -1.47
C ARG A 124 -13.79 -17.65 -1.29
N VAL A 125 -14.52 -17.66 -0.17
CA VAL A 125 -15.56 -16.67 0.16
C VAL A 125 -15.03 -15.69 1.21
N HIS A 126 -14.92 -14.44 0.80
CA HIS A 126 -14.61 -13.29 1.65
C HIS A 126 -15.92 -12.69 2.20
N ILE A 127 -15.94 -12.34 3.48
CA ILE A 127 -17.12 -11.74 4.12
C ILE A 127 -16.86 -10.26 4.27
N PHE A 128 -17.52 -9.45 3.44
CA PHE A 128 -17.42 -8.00 3.53
C PHE A 128 -18.40 -7.50 4.59
N SER A 129 -18.03 -6.40 5.22
CA SER A 129 -18.92 -5.64 6.08
C SER A 129 -20.16 -5.20 5.29
N PRO A 130 -21.32 -4.99 5.94
CA PRO A 130 -22.49 -4.46 5.24
C PRO A 130 -22.21 -3.13 4.52
N ILE A 131 -22.98 -2.85 3.48
CA ILE A 131 -22.73 -1.71 2.57
C ILE A 131 -22.77 -0.38 3.31
N THR A 132 -23.62 -0.23 4.33
CA THR A 132 -23.68 0.99 5.15
C THR A 132 -22.44 1.21 6.01
N ALA A 133 -21.63 0.19 6.29
CA ALA A 133 -20.44 0.30 7.12
C ALA A 133 -19.30 1.06 6.41
N GLU A 134 -18.55 1.86 7.17
CA GLU A 134 -17.33 2.52 6.66
C GLU A 134 -16.22 1.52 6.27
N SER A 135 -16.23 0.33 6.88
CA SER A 135 -15.26 -0.73 6.60
C SER A 135 -15.46 -1.41 5.24
N PHE A 136 -16.61 -1.25 4.58
CA PHE A 136 -16.91 -1.91 3.31
C PHE A 136 -15.86 -1.63 2.22
N GLU A 137 -15.48 -0.37 2.02
CA GLU A 137 -14.46 -0.01 1.02
C GLU A 137 -13.10 -0.60 1.37
N LYS A 138 -12.75 -0.63 2.67
CA LYS A 138 -11.51 -1.26 3.16
C LYS A 138 -11.51 -2.76 2.89
N ASP A 139 -12.67 -3.41 2.99
CA ASP A 139 -12.81 -4.83 2.68
C ASP A 139 -12.58 -5.10 1.18
N ILE A 140 -13.05 -4.22 0.28
CA ILE A 140 -12.71 -4.33 -1.15
C ILE A 140 -11.20 -4.23 -1.34
N ILE A 141 -10.56 -3.18 -0.82
CA ILE A 141 -9.12 -2.93 -0.97
C ILE A 141 -8.28 -4.08 -0.40
N LYS A 142 -8.70 -4.65 0.73
CA LYS A 142 -7.98 -5.73 1.40
C LYS A 142 -8.10 -7.08 0.67
N ASN A 143 -9.29 -7.39 0.15
CA ASN A 143 -9.60 -8.75 -0.31
C ASN A 143 -9.58 -8.90 -1.84
N TYR A 144 -9.68 -7.82 -2.62
CA TYR A 144 -9.62 -7.89 -4.07
C TYR A 144 -8.23 -7.48 -4.60
N LEU A 145 -7.56 -8.44 -5.24
CA LEU A 145 -6.20 -8.30 -5.75
C LEU A 145 -6.22 -8.49 -7.27
N PRO A 146 -6.23 -7.42 -8.09
CA PRO A 146 -6.39 -7.54 -9.54
C PRO A 146 -5.35 -8.45 -10.20
N ALA A 147 -4.11 -8.48 -9.70
CA ALA A 147 -3.05 -9.33 -10.22
C ALA A 147 -3.38 -10.84 -10.10
N VAL A 148 -4.08 -11.24 -9.03
CA VAL A 148 -4.38 -12.63 -8.68
C VAL A 148 -5.80 -13.00 -9.08
N HIS A 149 -6.78 -12.17 -8.69
CA HIS A 149 -8.19 -12.48 -8.78
C HIS A 149 -8.81 -12.14 -10.13
N GLY A 150 -8.09 -11.44 -11.01
CA GLY A 150 -8.61 -11.16 -12.35
C GLY A 150 -9.57 -9.97 -12.37
N ASN A 151 -10.66 -10.06 -13.14
CA ASN A 151 -11.69 -9.02 -13.18
C ASN A 151 -12.56 -8.99 -11.90
N PHE A 152 -13.11 -7.81 -11.59
CA PHE A 152 -14.09 -7.63 -10.52
C PHE A 152 -15.47 -7.45 -11.13
N THR A 153 -16.42 -8.30 -10.73
CA THR A 153 -17.81 -8.25 -11.18
C THR A 153 -18.76 -8.23 -10.00
N VAL A 154 -19.90 -7.56 -10.16
CA VAL A 154 -20.93 -7.46 -9.13
C VAL A 154 -22.15 -8.23 -9.60
N LYS A 155 -22.70 -9.08 -8.74
CA LYS A 155 -23.93 -9.83 -9.01
C LYS A 155 -24.91 -9.55 -7.87
N THR A 156 -26.04 -8.97 -8.24
CA THR A 156 -27.06 -8.53 -7.29
C THR A 156 -28.37 -9.25 -7.52
N LEU A 157 -29.02 -9.72 -6.46
CA LEU A 157 -30.38 -10.25 -6.56
C LEU A 157 -31.35 -9.10 -6.84
N ARG A 158 -32.15 -9.22 -7.91
CA ARG A 158 -33.08 -8.17 -8.31
C ARG A 158 -34.09 -7.78 -7.20
N PRO A 159 -34.72 -8.74 -6.48
CA PRO A 159 -35.62 -8.40 -5.37
C PRO A 159 -34.90 -7.62 -4.26
N TRP A 160 -33.64 -7.95 -3.99
CA TRP A 160 -32.82 -7.25 -3.00
C TRP A 160 -32.56 -5.79 -3.41
N SER A 161 -32.13 -5.54 -4.65
CA SER A 161 -31.86 -4.17 -5.13
C SER A 161 -33.11 -3.30 -5.19
N GLN A 162 -34.28 -3.91 -5.41
CA GLN A 162 -35.56 -3.20 -5.44
C GLN A 162 -36.05 -2.85 -4.04
N TYR A 163 -35.74 -3.67 -3.03
CA TYR A 163 -36.12 -3.41 -1.64
C TYR A 163 -35.16 -2.42 -0.95
N PHE A 164 -33.86 -2.48 -1.28
CA PHE A 164 -32.82 -1.61 -0.74
C PHE A 164 -32.25 -0.65 -1.81
N PRO A 165 -33.06 0.28 -2.39
CA PRO A 165 -32.60 1.12 -3.48
C PRO A 165 -31.52 2.13 -3.04
N GLN A 166 -31.56 2.61 -1.79
CA GLN A 166 -30.58 3.54 -1.26
C GLN A 166 -29.22 2.86 -1.08
N GLU A 167 -29.20 1.66 -0.50
CA GLU A 167 -27.99 0.87 -0.30
C GLU A 167 -27.44 0.33 -1.62
N PHE A 168 -28.28 0.05 -2.62
CA PHE A 168 -27.82 -0.31 -3.97
C PHE A 168 -27.12 0.86 -4.68
N ASN A 169 -27.62 2.09 -4.51
CA ASN A 169 -26.93 3.28 -5.01
C ASN A 169 -25.60 3.50 -4.28
N LEU A 170 -25.62 3.40 -2.94
CA LEU A 170 -24.41 3.51 -2.11
C LEU A 170 -23.36 2.44 -2.45
N LEU A 171 -23.79 1.22 -2.72
CA LEU A 171 -22.93 0.12 -3.18
C LEU A 171 -22.18 0.52 -4.45
N THR A 172 -22.89 1.08 -5.43
CA THR A 172 -22.29 1.48 -6.71
C THR A 172 -21.23 2.57 -6.50
N GLU A 173 -21.50 3.55 -5.64
CA GLU A 173 -20.55 4.61 -5.29
C GLU A 173 -19.32 4.07 -4.54
N LYS A 174 -19.52 3.26 -3.50
CA LYS A 174 -18.42 2.68 -2.71
C LYS A 174 -17.54 1.75 -3.53
N ILE A 175 -18.13 0.96 -4.44
CA ILE A 175 -17.36 0.13 -5.37
C ILE A 175 -16.52 1.00 -6.29
N LYS A 176 -17.08 2.09 -6.84
CA LYS A 176 -16.33 3.01 -7.69
C LYS A 176 -15.12 3.59 -6.95
N THR A 177 -15.32 4.11 -5.73
CA THR A 177 -14.24 4.68 -4.90
C THR A 177 -13.17 3.63 -4.55
N GLY A 178 -13.59 2.43 -4.13
CA GLY A 178 -12.68 1.33 -3.83
C GLY A 178 -11.85 0.91 -5.06
N MET A 179 -12.49 0.79 -6.22
CA MET A 179 -11.83 0.42 -7.47
C MET A 179 -10.88 1.50 -8.00
N GLU A 180 -11.20 2.78 -7.85
CA GLU A 180 -10.29 3.90 -8.18
C GLU A 180 -9.02 3.84 -7.33
N THR A 181 -9.17 3.56 -6.03
CA THR A 181 -8.04 3.39 -5.10
C THR A 181 -7.16 2.20 -5.52
N ILE A 182 -7.77 1.04 -5.78
CA ILE A 182 -7.06 -0.18 -6.20
C ILE A 182 -6.36 0.03 -7.54
N LYS A 183 -7.00 0.72 -8.50
CA LYS A 183 -6.40 1.00 -9.81
C LYS A 183 -5.17 1.90 -9.69
N SER A 184 -5.23 2.91 -8.84
CA SER A 184 -4.10 3.80 -8.56
C SER A 184 -2.92 3.02 -7.98
N ASP A 185 -3.17 2.24 -6.93
CA ASP A 185 -2.15 1.41 -6.27
C ASP A 185 -1.56 0.35 -7.22
N PHE A 186 -2.41 -0.40 -7.93
CA PHE A 186 -1.99 -1.39 -8.92
C PHE A 186 -1.10 -0.77 -10.01
N SER A 187 -1.38 0.46 -10.45
CA SER A 187 -0.57 1.14 -11.47
C SER A 187 0.84 1.45 -10.97
N VAL A 188 0.98 1.88 -9.71
CA VAL A 188 2.28 2.11 -9.08
C VAL A 188 3.03 0.79 -8.93
N GLN A 189 2.35 -0.23 -8.40
CA GLN A 189 2.89 -1.58 -8.26
C GLN A 189 3.34 -2.16 -9.60
N ALA A 190 2.56 -2.03 -10.66
CA ALA A 190 2.91 -2.51 -11.98
C ALA A 190 4.11 -1.76 -12.59
N ASN A 191 4.27 -0.48 -12.27
CA ASN A 191 5.40 0.31 -12.78
C ASN A 191 6.73 -0.04 -12.07
N PHE A 192 6.69 -0.28 -10.75
CA PHE A 192 7.89 -0.46 -9.93
C PHE A 192 8.14 -1.89 -9.46
N GLY A 193 7.18 -2.81 -9.57
CA GLY A 193 7.23 -4.11 -8.90
C GLY A 193 8.46 -4.95 -9.21
N LYS A 194 8.88 -5.02 -10.48
CA LYS A 194 10.12 -5.70 -10.85
C LYS A 194 11.37 -5.00 -10.28
N LEU A 195 11.37 -3.67 -10.27
CA LEU A 195 12.48 -2.88 -9.74
C LEU A 195 12.59 -3.03 -8.21
N TRP A 196 11.46 -3.02 -7.49
CA TRP A 196 11.42 -3.27 -6.06
C TRP A 196 11.95 -4.65 -5.71
N VAL A 197 11.47 -5.71 -6.36
CA VAL A 197 11.97 -7.07 -6.12
C VAL A 197 13.48 -7.14 -6.34
N ARG A 198 13.98 -6.61 -7.47
CA ARG A 198 15.42 -6.53 -7.73
C ARG A 198 16.18 -5.83 -6.60
N ASN A 199 15.72 -4.66 -6.19
CA ASN A 199 16.38 -3.87 -5.15
C ASN A 199 16.35 -4.57 -3.81
N ILE A 200 15.21 -5.17 -3.42
CA ILE A 200 15.06 -5.92 -2.17
C ILE A 200 16.12 -7.02 -2.10
N PHE A 201 16.22 -7.88 -3.12
CA PHE A 201 17.20 -8.98 -3.07
C PHE A 201 18.64 -8.49 -3.00
N LEU A 202 19.02 -7.46 -3.77
CA LEU A 202 20.37 -6.90 -3.73
C LEU A 202 20.67 -6.22 -2.37
N ASN A 203 19.69 -5.54 -1.79
CA ASN A 203 19.82 -4.91 -0.48
C ASN A 203 19.91 -5.96 0.64
N LEU A 204 19.17 -7.07 0.54
CA LEU A 204 19.25 -8.18 1.49
C LEU A 204 20.60 -8.91 1.42
N GLN A 205 21.17 -9.10 0.23
CA GLN A 205 22.54 -9.62 0.05
C GLN A 205 23.59 -8.69 0.70
N LEU A 206 23.39 -7.38 0.61
CA LEU A 206 24.25 -6.43 1.31
C LEU A 206 24.01 -6.45 2.83
N ALA A 207 22.76 -6.59 3.28
CA ALA A 207 22.40 -6.69 4.69
C ALA A 207 23.09 -7.88 5.38
N ASP A 208 23.21 -9.01 4.70
CA ASP A 208 23.97 -10.18 5.16
C ASP A 208 25.45 -9.88 5.45
N LYS A 209 26.03 -8.89 4.76
CA LYS A 209 27.43 -8.46 4.94
C LYS A 209 27.60 -7.39 6.02
N ILE A 210 26.50 -6.86 6.55
CA ILE A 210 26.48 -5.79 7.55
C ILE A 210 26.18 -6.38 8.94
N ASN A 211 26.80 -5.83 9.98
CA ASN A 211 26.39 -6.08 11.35
C ASN A 211 25.55 -4.88 11.81
N PRO A 212 24.22 -5.00 11.83
CA PRO A 212 23.37 -3.86 12.14
C PRO A 212 23.49 -3.50 13.61
N ALA A 213 23.44 -2.20 13.89
CA ALA A 213 23.44 -1.67 15.23
C ALA A 213 22.52 -0.45 15.29
N MET A 214 21.80 -0.32 16.40
CA MET A 214 21.05 0.89 16.68
C MET A 214 22.02 2.07 16.76
N PRO A 215 21.78 3.17 16.00
CA PRO A 215 22.68 4.30 15.99
C PRO A 215 22.62 5.05 17.33
N GLU A 216 23.77 5.50 17.82
CA GLU A 216 23.84 6.35 19.01
C GLU A 216 23.55 7.80 18.63
N THR A 217 22.56 8.40 19.28
CA THR A 217 22.13 9.78 19.00
C THR A 217 21.95 10.59 20.28
N ASP A 218 22.33 11.88 20.22
CA ASP A 218 22.05 12.83 21.28
C ASP A 218 20.63 13.40 21.11
N ASN A 219 19.67 12.69 21.70
CA ASN A 219 18.24 13.02 21.62
C ASN A 219 17.86 14.26 22.45
N SER A 220 18.82 14.86 23.19
CA SER A 220 18.60 16.14 23.86
C SER A 220 18.58 17.33 22.88
N LYS A 221 19.23 17.15 21.73
CA LYS A 221 19.25 18.10 20.61
C LYS A 221 17.96 18.07 19.82
N THR A 222 17.76 19.08 18.99
CA THR A 222 16.63 19.12 18.06
C THR A 222 16.96 18.31 16.80
N ALA A 223 16.08 17.38 16.43
CA ALA A 223 16.15 16.74 15.11
C ALA A 223 15.70 17.74 14.03
N LEU A 224 16.59 18.07 13.10
CA LEU A 224 16.29 18.96 11.99
C LEU A 224 16.13 18.15 10.70
N ILE A 225 14.89 18.05 10.21
CA ILE A 225 14.54 17.35 8.98
C ILE A 225 14.74 18.28 7.78
N LEU A 226 15.53 17.83 6.80
CA LEU A 226 16.01 18.65 5.69
C LEU A 226 15.47 18.10 4.37
N GLY A 227 14.54 18.83 3.76
CA GLY A 227 14.11 18.61 2.38
C GLY A 227 14.85 19.50 1.39
N ALA A 228 14.58 19.32 0.09
CA ALA A 228 15.27 20.03 -0.99
C ALA A 228 14.52 21.26 -1.53
N GLY A 229 13.40 21.65 -0.90
CA GLY A 229 12.62 22.82 -1.29
C GLY A 229 13.39 24.14 -1.08
N PRO A 230 12.96 25.24 -1.73
CA PRO A 230 13.68 26.51 -1.72
C PRO A 230 14.02 27.04 -0.31
N SER A 231 13.19 26.78 0.69
CA SER A 231 13.43 27.23 2.07
C SER A 231 14.69 26.62 2.71
N LEU A 232 15.26 25.55 2.15
CA LEU A 232 16.52 24.98 2.61
C LEU A 232 17.66 26.01 2.55
N GLU A 233 17.64 26.95 1.60
CA GLU A 233 18.67 28.02 1.50
C GLU A 233 18.75 28.85 2.80
N TYR A 234 17.62 29.09 3.47
CA TYR A 234 17.58 29.72 4.80
C TYR A 234 18.01 28.73 5.90
N GLY A 235 17.60 27.47 5.76
CA GLY A 235 18.03 26.36 6.60
C GLY A 235 19.55 26.22 6.71
N ILE A 236 20.29 26.35 5.60
CA ILE A 236 21.75 26.32 5.57
C ILE A 236 22.36 27.38 6.49
N LYS A 237 21.86 28.63 6.43
CA LYS A 237 22.35 29.72 7.29
C LYS A 237 22.09 29.41 8.76
N LYS A 238 20.89 28.90 9.07
CA LYS A 238 20.48 28.49 10.42
C LYS A 238 21.37 27.37 10.97
N ILE A 239 21.64 26.34 10.17
CA ILE A 239 22.53 25.23 10.55
C ILE A 239 23.93 25.74 10.87
N LYS A 240 24.51 26.62 10.03
CA LYS A 240 25.85 27.17 10.26
C LYS A 240 25.94 27.94 11.58
N ASN A 241 24.91 28.70 11.92
CA ASN A 241 24.89 29.50 13.16
C ASN A 241 24.66 28.66 14.42
N LYS A 242 23.96 27.53 14.32
CA LYS A 242 23.46 26.75 15.46
C LYS A 242 23.77 25.25 15.38
N ARG A 243 24.87 24.86 14.71
CA ARG A 243 25.16 23.45 14.39
C ARG A 243 25.15 22.52 15.61
N LYS A 244 25.59 23.01 16.77
CA LYS A 244 25.65 22.25 18.03
C LYS A 244 24.26 21.91 18.60
N GLU A 245 23.21 22.64 18.23
CA GLU A 245 21.83 22.43 18.69
C GLU A 245 21.10 21.33 17.90
N TYR A 246 21.65 20.88 16.77
CA TYR A 246 20.94 20.04 15.81
C TYR A 246 21.60 18.69 15.54
N VAL A 247 20.74 17.68 15.35
CA VAL A 247 21.06 16.44 14.63
C VAL A 247 20.32 16.49 13.30
N LEU A 248 21.05 16.32 12.20
CA LEU A 248 20.56 16.58 10.85
C LEU A 248 20.09 15.29 10.17
N PHE A 249 18.85 15.32 9.70
CA PHE A 249 18.23 14.25 8.92
C PHE A 249 18.00 14.75 7.49
N SER A 250 18.88 14.35 6.59
CA SER A 250 18.80 14.73 5.18
C SER A 250 17.92 13.75 4.41
N THR A 251 16.95 14.28 3.66
CA THR A 251 16.41 13.51 2.53
C THR A 251 17.48 13.36 1.45
N ASP A 252 17.31 12.36 0.59
CA ASP A 252 18.19 12.10 -0.55
C ASP A 252 18.50 13.35 -1.39
N THR A 253 17.47 14.09 -1.78
CA THR A 253 17.60 15.24 -2.67
C THR A 253 18.27 16.43 -1.97
N ALA A 254 18.08 16.59 -0.65
CA ALA A 254 18.71 17.65 0.13
C ALA A 254 20.22 17.42 0.32
N TYR A 255 20.66 16.16 0.28
CA TYR A 255 22.02 15.77 0.63
C TYR A 255 23.08 16.51 -0.19
N SER A 256 22.90 16.59 -1.51
CA SER A 256 23.85 17.27 -2.38
C SER A 256 23.95 18.78 -2.09
N VAL A 257 22.85 19.41 -1.67
CA VAL A 257 22.84 20.83 -1.29
C VAL A 257 23.67 21.04 -0.03
N LEU A 258 23.50 20.18 0.98
CA LEU A 258 24.27 20.25 2.24
C LEU A 258 25.76 20.10 1.98
N LEU A 259 26.16 19.11 1.18
CA LEU A 259 27.57 18.87 0.85
C LEU A 259 28.21 20.03 0.10
N ASN A 260 27.49 20.65 -0.85
CA ASN A 260 27.99 21.85 -1.56
C ASN A 260 28.22 23.04 -0.61
N HIS A 261 27.57 23.06 0.56
CA HIS A 261 27.76 24.06 1.60
C HIS A 261 28.70 23.60 2.74
N HIS A 262 29.41 22.49 2.54
CA HIS A 262 30.30 21.84 3.50
C HIS A 262 29.60 21.46 4.82
N ILE A 263 28.34 21.06 4.73
CA ILE A 263 27.56 20.53 5.85
C ILE A 263 27.40 19.03 5.65
N VAL A 264 27.91 18.25 6.60
CA VAL A 264 27.72 16.80 6.65
C VAL A 264 26.59 16.50 7.65
N PRO A 265 25.48 15.89 7.20
CA PRO A 265 24.41 15.47 8.09
C PRO A 265 24.77 14.17 8.81
N GLU A 266 24.19 13.94 9.99
CA GLU A 266 24.31 12.66 10.69
C GLU A 266 23.57 11.54 9.94
N PHE A 267 22.38 11.83 9.42
CA PHE A 267 21.54 10.85 8.74
C PHE A 267 21.28 11.23 7.28
N TYR A 268 21.40 10.25 6.40
CA TYR A 268 20.90 10.26 5.03
C TYR A 268 19.75 9.26 4.92
N VAL A 269 18.60 9.69 4.41
CA VAL A 269 17.41 8.84 4.28
C VAL A 269 17.03 8.70 2.81
N SER A 270 16.82 7.47 2.34
CA SER A 270 16.30 7.22 0.99
C SER A 270 15.33 6.05 0.95
N ILE A 271 14.25 6.23 0.19
CA ILE A 271 13.20 5.24 -0.01
C ILE A 271 12.91 5.00 -1.50
N ASP A 272 13.47 5.84 -2.39
CA ASP A 272 13.15 5.83 -3.82
C ASP A 272 13.90 4.67 -4.52
N PRO A 273 13.18 3.78 -5.25
CA PRO A 273 13.79 2.62 -5.91
C PRO A 273 14.60 2.97 -7.18
N GLN A 274 14.40 4.17 -7.75
CA GLN A 274 14.86 4.51 -9.08
C GLN A 274 16.36 4.76 -9.14
N ASN A 275 16.98 4.47 -10.29
CA ASN A 275 18.40 4.69 -10.51
C ASN A 275 18.82 6.17 -10.44
N ILE A 276 17.86 7.10 -10.54
CA ILE A 276 18.13 8.53 -10.36
C ILE A 276 18.65 8.83 -8.94
N SER A 277 18.30 8.01 -7.95
CA SER A 277 18.73 8.17 -6.56
C SER A 277 20.25 8.20 -6.40
N TYR A 278 20.98 7.51 -7.27
CA TYR A 278 22.45 7.55 -7.32
C TYR A 278 22.99 8.97 -7.56
N LEU A 279 22.30 9.80 -8.33
CA LEU A 279 22.76 11.17 -8.64
C LEU A 279 22.78 12.09 -7.41
N HIS A 280 22.01 11.77 -6.37
CA HIS A 280 22.06 12.48 -5.09
C HIS A 280 23.39 12.32 -4.36
N ILE A 281 24.07 11.19 -4.58
CA ILE A 281 25.28 10.81 -3.84
C ILE A 281 26.51 10.62 -4.74
N LYS A 282 26.40 10.89 -6.05
CA LYS A 282 27.46 10.65 -7.05
C LYS A 282 28.85 11.20 -6.66
N ASN A 283 28.91 12.32 -5.93
CA ASN A 283 30.16 12.96 -5.50
C ASN A 283 30.41 12.80 -3.99
N MET A 284 29.76 11.84 -3.35
CA MET A 284 29.96 11.58 -1.93
C MET A 284 31.36 11.04 -1.69
N GLN A 285 32.08 11.69 -0.77
CA GLN A 285 33.39 11.25 -0.27
C GLN A 285 33.42 11.23 1.27
N GLN A 286 32.33 11.70 1.89
CA GLN A 286 32.20 11.86 3.32
C GLN A 286 32.11 10.50 4.00
N ARG A 287 32.76 10.40 5.16
CA ARG A 287 32.64 9.29 6.09
C ARG A 287 31.79 9.71 7.29
N ASN A 288 31.41 8.74 8.11
CA ASN A 288 30.63 8.94 9.34
C ASN A 288 29.21 9.49 9.11
N VAL A 289 28.62 9.20 7.95
CA VAL A 289 27.19 9.43 7.70
C VAL A 289 26.46 8.11 7.91
N ILE A 290 25.31 8.15 8.58
CA ILE A 290 24.45 6.98 8.76
C ILE A 290 23.42 6.98 7.64
N GLY A 291 23.56 6.06 6.70
CA GLY A 291 22.60 5.84 5.62
C GLY A 291 21.48 4.93 6.09
N VAL A 292 20.25 5.44 6.05
CA VAL A 292 19.03 4.68 6.38
C VAL A 292 18.23 4.48 5.10
N PHE A 293 18.02 3.22 4.75
CA PHE A 293 17.46 2.81 3.47
C PHE A 293 16.24 1.92 3.68
N ASP A 294 15.15 2.20 2.98
CA ASP A 294 14.11 1.18 2.80
C ASP A 294 14.69 0.03 1.95
N LEU A 295 14.36 -1.22 2.28
CA LEU A 295 14.81 -2.38 1.50
C LEU A 295 14.41 -2.31 0.01
N CYS A 296 13.37 -1.56 -0.35
CA CYS A 296 12.93 -1.33 -1.72
C CYS A 296 13.72 -0.23 -2.45
N SER A 297 14.47 0.58 -1.72
CA SER A 297 15.24 1.73 -2.24
C SER A 297 16.32 1.30 -3.23
N ASN A 298 16.82 2.24 -4.03
CA ASN A 298 17.84 1.95 -5.02
C ASN A 298 19.07 1.26 -4.42
N SER A 299 19.39 0.06 -4.90
CA SER A 299 20.44 -0.81 -4.34
C SER A 299 21.86 -0.29 -4.46
N THR A 300 22.15 0.58 -5.42
CA THR A 300 23.49 1.14 -5.62
C THR A 300 23.87 2.14 -4.53
N VAL A 301 22.88 2.82 -3.94
CA VAL A 301 23.09 3.86 -2.92
C VAL A 301 23.66 3.28 -1.60
N PRO A 302 23.05 2.26 -0.97
CA PRO A 302 23.61 1.64 0.23
C PRO A 302 24.93 0.92 -0.05
N GLU A 303 25.11 0.33 -1.25
CA GLU A 303 26.39 -0.28 -1.64
C GLU A 303 27.52 0.75 -1.65
N LEU A 304 27.27 1.96 -2.15
CA LEU A 304 28.26 3.04 -2.13
C LEU A 304 28.56 3.49 -0.69
N PHE A 305 27.55 3.65 0.16
CA PHE A 305 27.76 3.97 1.58
C PHE A 305 28.67 2.92 2.25
N TYR A 306 28.36 1.64 2.06
CA TYR A 306 29.14 0.53 2.61
C TYR A 306 30.60 0.56 2.11
N LYS A 307 30.82 0.72 0.81
CA LYS A 307 32.18 0.80 0.22
C LYS A 307 33.00 1.98 0.76
N HIS A 308 32.36 3.09 1.11
CA HIS A 308 33.02 4.24 1.70
C HIS A 308 33.22 4.14 3.22
N GLY A 309 32.83 3.02 3.84
CA GLY A 309 32.96 2.80 5.29
C GLY A 309 31.95 3.57 6.12
N ASN A 310 30.81 3.95 5.53
CA ASN A 310 29.70 4.56 6.26
C ASN A 310 28.80 3.47 6.88
N THR A 311 28.08 3.84 7.94
CA THR A 311 27.07 2.97 8.54
C THR A 311 25.87 2.86 7.61
N VAL A 312 25.43 1.63 7.36
CA VAL A 312 24.23 1.33 6.57
C VAL A 312 23.22 0.65 7.46
N ILE A 313 22.01 1.18 7.49
CA ILE A 313 20.85 0.61 8.18
C ILE A 313 19.77 0.37 7.13
N PHE A 314 19.34 -0.88 7.02
CA PHE A 314 18.15 -1.22 6.25
C PHE A 314 16.92 -1.21 7.15
N THR A 315 15.80 -0.79 6.59
CA THR A 315 14.50 -0.74 7.26
C THR A 315 13.46 -1.48 6.46
N SER A 316 12.50 -2.10 7.14
CA SER A 316 11.33 -2.67 6.51
C SER A 316 10.22 -1.62 6.44
N GLY A 317 9.86 -1.19 5.23
CA GLY A 317 8.64 -0.45 4.98
C GLY A 317 7.40 -1.36 4.91
N LYS A 318 6.35 -0.92 4.21
CA LYS A 318 5.12 -1.71 4.01
C LYS A 318 5.07 -2.53 2.73
N HIS A 319 6.19 -2.66 2.02
CA HIS A 319 6.22 -3.53 0.85
C HIS A 319 5.91 -4.98 1.29
N PRO A 320 4.99 -5.70 0.64
CA PRO A 320 4.51 -7.00 1.12
C PRO A 320 5.61 -8.03 1.38
N LEU A 321 6.68 -8.06 0.57
CA LEU A 321 7.82 -8.97 0.75
C LEU A 321 8.66 -8.67 1.99
N THR A 322 8.74 -7.41 2.42
CA THR A 322 9.67 -6.97 3.48
C THR A 322 8.98 -6.62 4.78
N ALA A 323 7.67 -6.36 4.75
CA ALA A 323 6.88 -5.92 5.91
C ALA A 323 6.90 -6.90 7.10
N ASN A 324 7.19 -8.19 6.85
CA ASN A 324 7.21 -9.24 7.86
C ASN A 324 8.62 -9.76 8.17
N LEU A 325 9.69 -9.04 7.81
CA LEU A 325 11.06 -9.43 8.13
C LEU A 325 11.46 -8.85 9.50
N PRO A 326 11.47 -9.66 10.57
CA PRO A 326 11.69 -9.16 11.93
C PRO A 326 13.12 -8.68 12.21
N GLU A 327 14.08 -9.03 11.36
CA GLU A 327 15.48 -8.64 11.52
C GLU A 327 15.74 -7.15 11.25
N PHE A 328 14.80 -6.49 10.56
CA PHE A 328 14.93 -5.10 10.15
C PHE A 328 14.01 -4.20 10.98
N PRO A 329 14.51 -3.05 11.45
CA PRO A 329 13.67 -2.10 12.14
C PRO A 329 12.64 -1.48 11.18
N PHE A 330 11.41 -1.33 11.65
CA PHE A 330 10.33 -0.72 10.86
C PHE A 330 10.53 0.80 10.72
N MET A 331 10.26 1.33 9.53
CA MET A 331 10.18 2.78 9.25
C MET A 331 8.98 3.04 8.34
N ASN A 332 8.17 4.04 8.66
CA ASN A 332 6.98 4.35 7.88
C ASN A 332 7.35 5.04 6.56
N THR A 333 7.02 4.37 5.44
CA THR A 333 7.26 4.86 4.08
C THR A 333 5.98 5.05 3.25
N ASP A 334 4.80 4.95 3.88
CA ASP A 334 3.48 4.92 3.22
C ASP A 334 3.14 6.14 2.37
N SER A 335 3.65 7.30 2.75
CA SER A 335 3.33 8.55 2.06
C SER A 335 3.97 8.67 0.69
N GLY A 336 4.94 7.79 0.38
CA GLY A 336 5.79 7.88 -0.80
C GLY A 336 6.76 9.07 -0.78
N THR A 337 6.96 9.71 0.39
CA THR A 337 7.87 10.86 0.52
C THR A 337 8.96 10.59 1.54
N VAL A 338 10.21 10.86 1.15
CA VAL A 338 11.40 10.75 2.03
C VAL A 338 11.27 11.67 3.25
N ALA A 339 10.54 12.78 3.13
CA ALA A 339 10.33 13.73 4.23
C ALA A 339 9.61 13.10 5.43
N ILE A 340 8.57 12.29 5.20
CA ILE A 340 7.86 11.60 6.28
C ILE A 340 8.74 10.47 6.82
N ALA A 341 9.43 9.72 5.96
CA ALA A 341 10.36 8.68 6.40
C ALA A 341 11.47 9.24 7.31
N ALA A 342 12.03 10.40 6.98
CA ALA A 342 13.04 11.06 7.80
C ALA A 342 12.48 11.59 9.14
N LEU A 343 11.24 12.10 9.14
CA LEU A 343 10.55 12.49 10.37
C LEU A 343 10.24 11.27 11.26
N ASP A 344 9.75 10.19 10.66
CA ASP A 344 9.45 8.93 11.33
C ASP A 344 10.71 8.34 11.94
N LEU A 345 11.80 8.27 11.19
CA LEU A 345 13.13 7.89 11.69
C LEU A 345 13.55 8.70 12.92
N ALA A 346 13.46 10.03 12.85
CA ALA A 346 13.82 10.88 13.99
C ALA A 346 12.94 10.58 15.23
N LYS A 347 11.64 10.37 15.04
CA LYS A 347 10.73 9.99 16.14
C LYS A 347 11.05 8.62 16.70
N ARG A 348 11.35 7.64 15.84
CA ARG A 348 11.75 6.27 16.24
C ARG A 348 13.09 6.23 16.96
N LEU A 349 13.99 7.15 16.66
CA LEU A 349 15.23 7.32 17.42
C LEU A 349 15.02 8.00 18.78
N GLY A 350 13.82 8.50 19.08
CA GLY A 350 13.47 9.06 20.38
C GLY A 350 13.56 10.59 20.48
N PHE A 351 13.65 11.31 19.35
CA PHE A 351 13.68 12.77 19.37
C PHE A 351 12.31 13.36 19.74
N SER A 352 12.26 14.05 20.88
CA SER A 352 11.08 14.79 21.32
C SER A 352 10.90 16.10 20.54
N LYS A 353 12.00 16.79 20.23
CA LYS A 353 12.03 18.07 19.50
C LYS A 353 12.38 17.85 18.03
N THR A 354 11.49 18.29 17.13
CA THR A 354 11.67 18.19 15.68
C THR A 354 11.41 19.54 15.03
N GLU A 355 12.31 19.95 14.15
CA GLU A 355 12.17 21.10 13.27
C GLU A 355 12.38 20.66 11.82
N PHE A 356 11.93 21.47 10.86
CA PHE A 356 12.09 21.16 9.44
C PHE A 356 12.40 22.39 8.60
N THR A 357 13.11 22.19 7.50
CA THR A 357 13.40 23.21 6.48
C THR A 357 13.60 22.53 5.13
N GLY A 358 13.32 23.24 4.03
CA GLY A 358 13.29 22.65 2.69
C GLY A 358 12.09 21.74 2.43
N LEU A 359 11.07 21.77 3.30
CA LEU A 359 9.79 21.07 3.13
C LEU A 359 8.70 22.08 2.75
N ASP A 360 8.92 22.79 1.65
CA ASP A 360 8.04 23.86 1.19
C ASP A 360 6.68 23.36 0.68
N PHE A 361 6.64 22.14 0.14
CA PHE A 361 5.47 21.57 -0.55
C PHE A 361 4.83 22.52 -1.58
N ALA A 362 5.67 23.36 -2.18
CA ALA A 362 5.30 24.35 -3.17
C ALA A 362 6.57 24.78 -3.90
N TYR A 363 6.40 25.40 -5.07
CA TYR A 363 7.48 26.10 -5.75
C TYR A 363 7.58 27.53 -5.19
N SER A 364 8.08 27.62 -3.96
CA SER A 364 8.27 28.88 -3.23
C SER A 364 9.23 29.81 -3.98
N GLU A 365 8.88 31.09 -4.03
CA GLU A 365 9.68 32.13 -4.70
C GLU A 365 9.99 31.82 -6.17
N GLY A 366 9.11 31.05 -6.84
CA GLY A 366 9.26 30.64 -8.23
C GLY A 366 10.35 29.58 -8.46
N LYS A 367 10.89 28.95 -7.41
CA LYS A 367 11.93 27.92 -7.51
C LYS A 367 11.33 26.53 -7.25
N ALA A 368 11.75 25.53 -8.03
CA ALA A 368 11.37 24.14 -7.80
C ALA A 368 12.08 23.53 -6.57
N TYR A 369 13.35 23.85 -6.42
CA TYR A 369 14.25 23.30 -5.40
C TYR A 369 15.25 24.38 -4.96
N ALA A 370 15.90 24.15 -3.82
CA ALA A 370 17.07 24.92 -3.41
C ALA A 370 18.22 24.77 -4.42
N ASN A 371 19.06 25.79 -4.51
CA ASN A 371 20.24 25.72 -5.37
C ASN A 371 21.22 24.63 -4.90
N GLY A 372 21.82 23.91 -5.85
CA GLY A 372 22.81 22.86 -5.57
C GLY A 372 22.25 21.43 -5.50
N THR A 373 20.99 21.23 -5.87
CA THR A 373 20.47 19.88 -6.14
C THR A 373 21.17 19.26 -7.35
N TYR A 374 21.06 17.94 -7.51
CA TYR A 374 21.57 17.26 -8.69
C TYR A 374 20.96 17.81 -10.00
N LEU A 375 19.68 18.23 -9.97
CA LEU A 375 19.00 18.86 -11.11
C LEU A 375 19.63 20.18 -11.50
N SER A 376 20.06 21.02 -10.54
CA SER A 376 20.76 22.27 -10.83
C SER A 376 21.99 22.02 -11.69
N LYS A 377 22.79 20.98 -11.37
CA LYS A 377 23.99 20.62 -12.15
C LYS A 377 23.63 20.14 -13.56
N ILE A 378 22.62 19.27 -13.68
CA ILE A 378 22.16 18.75 -14.97
C ILE A 378 21.64 19.88 -15.85
N TYR A 379 20.68 20.66 -15.36
CA TYR A 379 20.05 21.72 -16.16
C TYR A 379 21.04 22.82 -16.53
N HIS A 380 22.00 23.13 -15.66
CA HIS A 380 23.07 24.05 -16.02
C HIS A 380 23.94 23.50 -17.16
N SER A 381 24.32 22.22 -17.11
CA SER A 381 25.11 21.58 -18.18
C SER A 381 24.37 21.46 -19.52
N CYS A 382 23.03 21.41 -19.50
CA CYS A 382 22.19 21.40 -20.70
C CYS A 382 21.77 22.79 -21.17
N SER A 383 22.09 23.85 -20.42
CA SER A 383 21.64 25.20 -20.73
C SER A 383 22.44 25.83 -21.87
N ASN A 384 21.77 26.67 -22.66
CA ASN A 384 22.39 27.45 -23.72
C ASN A 384 21.67 28.80 -23.86
N ARG A 385 22.15 29.66 -24.78
CA ARG A 385 21.65 31.02 -24.98
C ARG A 385 20.13 31.10 -25.19
N ILE A 386 19.52 30.12 -25.88
CA ILE A 386 18.08 30.11 -26.21
C ILE A 386 17.26 29.20 -25.28
N SER A 387 17.92 28.44 -24.41
CA SER A 387 17.30 27.57 -23.43
C SER A 387 18.10 27.64 -22.12
N PRO A 388 17.92 28.73 -21.35
CA PRO A 388 18.61 28.90 -20.08
C PRO A 388 18.11 27.89 -19.04
N THR A 389 18.79 27.81 -17.89
CA THR A 389 18.48 26.84 -16.82
C THR A 389 17.03 26.97 -16.34
N GLU A 390 16.52 28.20 -16.31
CA GLU A 390 15.15 28.57 -15.95
C GLU A 390 14.10 27.89 -16.85
N ASN A 391 14.39 27.69 -18.15
CA ASN A 391 13.47 27.00 -19.06
C ASN A 391 13.25 25.55 -18.62
N TYR A 392 14.29 24.86 -18.15
CA TYR A 392 14.20 23.47 -17.69
C TYR A 392 13.43 23.36 -16.37
N PHE A 393 13.71 24.23 -15.41
CA PHE A 393 12.94 24.28 -14.16
C PHE A 393 11.47 24.66 -14.40
N THR A 394 11.21 25.59 -15.33
CA THR A 394 9.85 25.95 -15.72
C THR A 394 9.13 24.73 -16.31
N LYS A 395 9.74 23.99 -17.25
CA LYS A 395 9.15 22.75 -17.78
C LYS A 395 8.83 21.73 -16.68
N LEU A 396 9.70 21.59 -15.67
CA LEU A 396 9.46 20.71 -14.52
C LEU A 396 8.28 21.21 -13.66
N MET A 397 8.23 22.50 -13.36
CA MET A 397 7.19 23.09 -12.51
C MET A 397 5.81 23.03 -13.15
N PHE A 398 5.73 23.28 -14.46
CA PHE A 398 4.48 23.39 -15.22
C PHE A 398 4.12 22.13 -16.01
N ARG A 399 4.71 20.97 -15.68
CA ARG A 399 4.35 19.67 -16.29
C ARG A 399 2.92 19.22 -15.97
N ALA A 400 2.31 19.81 -14.95
CA ALA A 400 0.94 19.61 -14.53
C ALA A 400 0.31 20.98 -14.19
N PRO A 401 -1.03 21.09 -14.14
CA PRO A 401 -1.69 22.31 -13.74
C PRO A 401 -1.22 22.79 -12.35
N VAL A 402 -0.93 24.08 -12.24
CA VAL A 402 -0.54 24.72 -10.98
C VAL A 402 -1.40 25.95 -10.71
N SER A 403 -1.65 26.22 -9.43
CA SER A 403 -2.20 27.49 -8.97
C SER A 403 -1.06 28.42 -8.55
N ALA A 404 -1.24 29.73 -8.75
CA ALA A 404 -0.24 30.73 -8.41
C ALA A 404 -0.77 31.68 -7.32
N ASN A 405 0.04 31.94 -6.30
CA ASN A 405 -0.23 32.94 -5.27
C ASN A 405 0.91 33.97 -5.25
N LYS A 406 0.57 35.26 -5.34
CA LYS A 406 1.52 36.38 -5.30
C LYS A 406 1.35 37.14 -3.98
N LYS A 407 2.42 37.20 -3.18
CA LYS A 407 2.44 37.95 -1.91
C LYS A 407 3.79 38.63 -1.73
N ASN A 408 3.79 39.90 -1.36
CA ASN A 408 4.99 40.71 -1.09
C ASN A 408 6.05 40.64 -2.22
N GLY A 409 5.61 40.72 -3.48
CA GLY A 409 6.50 40.63 -4.64
C GLY A 409 7.06 39.23 -4.94
N LYS A 410 6.74 38.21 -4.14
CA LYS A 410 7.12 36.82 -4.37
C LYS A 410 5.96 36.02 -4.93
N ILE A 411 6.26 35.07 -5.81
CA ILE A 411 5.28 34.13 -6.37
C ILE A 411 5.52 32.73 -5.83
N THR A 412 4.44 32.04 -5.47
CA THR A 412 4.47 30.64 -5.06
C THR A 412 3.50 29.86 -5.93
N TYR A 413 3.96 28.75 -6.51
CA TYR A 413 3.11 27.86 -7.28
C TYR A 413 2.82 26.57 -6.50
N ARG A 414 1.59 26.08 -6.58
CA ARG A 414 1.14 24.84 -5.93
C ARG A 414 0.54 23.88 -6.95
N SER A 415 0.73 22.58 -6.74
CA SER A 415 0.12 21.52 -7.55
C SER A 415 -0.62 20.55 -6.65
N SER A 416 -1.59 19.82 -7.20
CA SER A 416 -2.33 18.80 -6.45
C SER A 416 -1.43 17.74 -5.80
N VAL A 417 -0.33 17.37 -6.46
CA VAL A 417 0.65 16.41 -5.94
C VAL A 417 1.38 16.97 -4.72
N LEU A 418 1.85 18.22 -4.78
CA LEU A 418 2.53 18.84 -3.65
C LEU A 418 1.56 19.12 -2.49
N ASP A 419 0.32 19.48 -2.79
CA ASP A 419 -0.74 19.64 -1.79
C ASP A 419 -1.07 18.32 -1.09
N PHE A 420 -1.09 17.21 -1.83
CA PHE A 420 -1.22 15.87 -1.27
C PHE A 420 -0.05 15.54 -0.32
N TYR A 421 1.19 15.86 -0.71
CA TYR A 421 2.35 15.67 0.17
C TYR A 421 2.29 16.55 1.42
N ALA A 422 1.88 17.82 1.31
CA ALA A 422 1.69 18.70 2.45
C ALA A 422 0.62 18.15 3.41
N LYS A 423 -0.50 17.67 2.87
CA LYS A 423 -1.60 17.09 3.64
C LYS A 423 -1.13 15.83 4.38
N ASN A 424 -0.42 14.92 3.70
CA ASN A 424 0.11 13.71 4.34
C ASN A 424 1.14 14.03 5.42
N PHE A 425 2.01 15.01 5.19
CA PHE A 425 3.01 15.42 6.19
C PHE A 425 2.35 16.03 7.42
N THR A 426 1.33 16.87 7.23
CA THR A 426 0.56 17.48 8.34
C THR A 426 -0.26 16.46 9.11
N ASN A 427 -0.82 15.46 8.42
CA ASN A 427 -1.65 14.43 9.02
C ASN A 427 -0.86 13.24 9.58
N TYR A 428 0.46 13.22 9.40
CA TYR A 428 1.30 12.17 9.91
C TYR A 428 1.18 12.08 11.45
N LYS A 429 0.88 10.88 11.93
CA LYS A 429 0.79 10.56 13.36
C LYS A 429 1.80 9.48 13.67
N PHE A 430 2.70 9.78 14.60
CA PHE A 430 3.64 8.80 15.11
C PHE A 430 2.90 7.77 15.95
N ASP A 431 3.26 6.49 15.79
CA ASP A 431 2.68 5.35 16.49
C ASP A 431 3.25 5.14 17.91
N ASN A 432 4.15 6.02 18.36
CA ASN A 432 4.89 5.94 19.61
C ASN A 432 5.83 4.73 19.73
N SER A 433 6.13 4.04 18.63
CA SER A 433 7.03 2.89 18.60
C SER A 433 8.47 3.32 18.36
N ILE A 434 9.21 3.56 19.46
CA ILE A 434 10.65 3.87 19.43
C ILE A 434 11.46 2.59 19.12
N TRP A 435 12.51 2.74 18.31
CA TRP A 435 13.47 1.67 18.02
C TRP A 435 14.21 1.22 19.27
N LYS A 436 14.47 -0.08 19.34
CA LYS A 436 15.22 -0.75 20.40
C LYS A 436 16.39 -1.49 19.79
N LYS A 437 17.41 -1.78 20.61
CA LYS A 437 18.55 -2.61 20.18
C LYS A 437 18.13 -3.98 19.64
N SER A 438 17.02 -4.54 20.13
CA SER A 438 16.44 -5.80 19.66
C SER A 438 15.94 -5.76 18.22
N ASP A 439 15.67 -4.57 17.68
CA ASP A 439 15.10 -4.39 16.34
C ASP A 439 16.19 -4.46 15.25
N PHE A 440 17.46 -4.59 15.64
CA PHE A 440 18.62 -4.65 14.76
C PHE A 440 19.26 -6.03 14.87
N ALA A 441 18.74 -6.99 14.10
CA ALA A 441 19.26 -8.36 14.12
C ALA A 441 20.12 -8.64 12.88
N LYS A 442 21.11 -9.52 13.04
CA LYS A 442 21.87 -10.02 11.90
C LYS A 442 20.94 -10.76 10.94
N PHE A 443 20.98 -10.39 9.68
CA PHE A 443 20.23 -11.06 8.62
C PHE A 443 21.09 -12.16 7.99
N ASP A 444 20.46 -13.31 7.69
CA ASP A 444 21.06 -14.45 6.99
C ASP A 444 20.36 -14.61 5.63
N TYR A 445 21.02 -14.14 4.58
CA TYR A 445 20.44 -14.13 3.23
C TYR A 445 20.19 -15.53 2.69
N LYS A 446 21.16 -16.44 2.90
CA LYS A 446 21.08 -17.81 2.37
C LYS A 446 19.88 -18.54 2.96
N LYS A 447 19.74 -18.51 4.29
CA LYS A 447 18.62 -19.14 4.99
C LYS A 447 17.27 -18.54 4.57
N PHE A 448 17.19 -17.22 4.45
CA PHE A 448 15.98 -16.55 3.96
C PHE A 448 15.62 -17.03 2.55
N PHE A 449 16.57 -17.03 1.63
CA PHE A 449 16.35 -17.41 0.23
C PHE A 449 15.93 -18.88 0.09
N GLU A 450 16.57 -19.79 0.83
CA GLU A 450 16.22 -21.22 0.84
C GLU A 450 14.79 -21.46 1.34
N ASN A 451 14.39 -20.82 2.45
CA ASN A 451 13.04 -20.92 3.00
C ASN A 451 12.00 -20.36 2.02
N LEU A 452 12.27 -19.18 1.47
CA LEU A 452 11.38 -18.54 0.50
C LEU A 452 11.19 -19.41 -0.75
N LEU A 453 12.28 -19.98 -1.28
CA LEU A 453 12.22 -20.85 -2.45
C LEU A 453 11.46 -22.15 -2.15
N HIS A 454 11.60 -22.69 -0.93
CA HIS A 454 10.83 -23.84 -0.48
C HIS A 454 9.32 -23.54 -0.43
N ASP A 455 8.92 -22.41 0.16
CA ASP A 455 7.51 -22.00 0.27
C ASP A 455 6.87 -21.77 -1.11
N LEU A 456 7.61 -21.17 -2.04
CA LEU A 456 7.14 -20.98 -3.41
C LEU A 456 7.00 -22.31 -4.15
N LYS A 457 7.95 -23.25 -4.00
CA LYS A 457 7.89 -24.58 -4.63
C LYS A 457 6.77 -25.45 -4.09
N THR A 458 6.41 -25.30 -2.82
CA THR A 458 5.28 -25.99 -2.19
C THR A 458 3.93 -25.34 -2.48
N LYS A 459 3.92 -24.28 -3.31
CA LYS A 459 2.74 -23.50 -3.71
C LYS A 459 1.97 -22.92 -2.53
N ASN A 460 2.68 -22.50 -1.47
CA ASN A 460 2.06 -21.77 -0.38
C ASN A 460 1.56 -20.41 -0.90
N THR A 461 0.24 -20.20 -0.93
CA THR A 461 -0.37 -18.96 -1.45
C THR A 461 0.01 -17.72 -0.67
N GLU A 462 0.37 -17.85 0.62
CA GLU A 462 0.82 -16.73 1.43
C GLU A 462 2.16 -16.19 0.93
N SER A 463 3.04 -17.06 0.42
CA SER A 463 4.35 -16.66 -0.13
C SER A 463 4.24 -15.79 -1.39
N LEU A 464 3.15 -15.90 -2.16
CA LEU A 464 2.91 -15.04 -3.33
C LEU A 464 2.54 -13.61 -2.96
N THR A 465 2.02 -13.38 -1.74
CA THR A 465 1.58 -12.05 -1.31
C THR A 465 2.72 -11.03 -1.34
N GLY A 466 3.93 -11.48 -1.00
CA GLY A 466 5.16 -10.69 -1.09
C GLY A 466 5.45 -10.16 -2.50
N PHE A 467 4.99 -10.87 -3.53
CA PHE A 467 5.30 -10.62 -4.93
C PHE A 467 4.15 -10.01 -5.73
N PHE A 468 3.09 -9.53 -5.07
CA PHE A 468 1.99 -8.86 -5.77
C PHE A 468 2.45 -7.71 -6.67
N PRO A 469 3.40 -6.85 -6.27
CA PRO A 469 3.90 -5.83 -7.18
C PRO A 469 4.57 -6.40 -8.44
N LEU A 470 5.34 -7.49 -8.30
CA LEU A 470 5.97 -8.16 -9.43
C LEU A 470 4.93 -8.81 -10.37
N LEU A 471 3.89 -9.43 -9.81
CA LEU A 471 2.80 -10.00 -10.60
C LEU A 471 1.99 -8.91 -11.32
N ALA A 472 1.77 -7.75 -10.69
CA ALA A 472 1.17 -6.59 -11.34
C ALA A 472 2.02 -6.11 -12.53
N TYR A 473 3.35 -6.07 -12.38
CA TYR A 473 4.27 -5.74 -13.47
C TYR A 473 4.11 -6.70 -14.65
N TYR A 474 4.15 -8.02 -14.42
CA TYR A 474 4.00 -8.99 -15.52
C TYR A 474 2.64 -8.92 -16.20
N LYS A 475 1.56 -8.69 -15.44
CA LYS A 475 0.20 -8.57 -15.97
C LYS A 475 0.05 -7.39 -16.94
N THR A 476 0.73 -6.27 -16.68
CA THR A 476 0.69 -5.10 -17.59
C THR A 476 1.59 -5.24 -18.81
N LYS A 477 2.66 -6.05 -18.74
CA LYS A 477 3.59 -6.27 -19.86
C LYS A 477 3.07 -7.25 -20.92
N ASN A 478 1.96 -7.95 -20.65
CA ASN A 478 1.06 -8.63 -21.60
C ASN A 478 1.77 -9.32 -22.79
N THR A 479 2.80 -10.13 -22.52
CA THR A 479 3.37 -11.01 -23.56
C THR A 479 2.64 -12.35 -23.53
N LYS A 480 2.29 -12.88 -24.71
CA LYS A 480 1.65 -14.21 -24.86
C LYS A 480 2.42 -15.33 -24.13
N ILE A 481 3.73 -15.16 -23.98
CA ILE A 481 4.62 -16.08 -23.28
C ILE A 481 4.29 -16.17 -21.79
N LEU A 482 3.98 -15.04 -21.12
CA LEU A 482 3.71 -14.99 -19.69
C LEU A 482 2.35 -15.62 -19.31
N GLN A 483 1.42 -15.77 -20.26
CA GLN A 483 0.10 -16.35 -20.01
C GLN A 483 0.14 -17.87 -19.77
N ASN A 484 1.21 -18.54 -20.19
CA ASN A 484 1.37 -19.99 -20.04
C ASN A 484 2.02 -20.40 -18.71
N PHE A 485 2.52 -19.44 -17.93
CA PHE A 485 3.19 -19.69 -16.65
C PHE A 485 2.25 -19.39 -15.49
N SER A 486 2.29 -20.21 -14.44
CA SER A 486 1.59 -19.88 -13.21
C SER A 486 2.27 -18.70 -12.51
N ALA A 487 1.55 -18.03 -11.60
CA ALA A 487 2.12 -16.95 -10.81
C ALA A 487 3.38 -17.40 -10.04
N PHE A 488 3.40 -18.64 -9.54
CA PHE A 488 4.57 -19.23 -8.88
C PHE A 488 5.76 -19.37 -9.82
N ASP A 489 5.56 -19.86 -11.05
CA ASP A 489 6.64 -20.04 -12.01
C ASP A 489 7.30 -18.71 -12.38
N LEU A 490 6.49 -17.66 -12.56
CA LEU A 490 6.97 -16.30 -12.84
C LEU A 490 7.83 -15.76 -11.70
N VAL A 491 7.36 -15.91 -10.46
CA VAL A 491 8.08 -15.44 -9.27
C VAL A 491 9.37 -16.23 -9.09
N ILE A 492 9.32 -17.57 -9.12
CA ILE A 492 10.49 -18.44 -8.96
C ILE A 492 11.56 -18.10 -10.00
N ASN A 493 11.19 -17.97 -11.27
CA ASN A 493 12.13 -17.64 -12.34
C ASN A 493 12.79 -16.26 -12.14
N GLU A 494 12.04 -15.27 -11.65
CA GLU A 494 12.61 -13.95 -11.37
C GLU A 494 13.58 -14.00 -10.18
N ILE A 495 13.23 -14.68 -9.08
CA ILE A 495 14.08 -14.65 -7.87
C ILE A 495 15.33 -15.52 -7.99
N LEU A 496 15.32 -16.58 -8.81
CA LEU A 496 16.48 -17.45 -9.01
C LEU A 496 17.71 -16.72 -9.54
N GLN A 497 17.53 -15.56 -10.18
CA GLN A 497 18.62 -14.69 -10.63
C GLN A 497 19.43 -14.08 -9.47
N TYR A 498 18.91 -14.11 -8.24
CA TYR A 498 19.56 -13.59 -7.05
C TYR A 498 20.11 -14.69 -6.13
N ASN A 499 20.01 -15.96 -6.52
CA ASN A 499 20.61 -17.04 -5.75
C ASN A 499 22.14 -16.88 -5.75
N GLU A 500 22.74 -16.64 -4.58
CA GLU A 500 24.19 -16.71 -4.41
C GLU A 500 24.55 -18.22 -4.37
N LEU A 501 25.22 -18.72 -5.42
CA LEU A 501 25.70 -20.11 -5.48
C LEU A 501 26.78 -20.39 -4.43
#